data_AF-A0A6N8UAD0-F1
#
_entry.id   AF-A0A6N8UAD0-F1
#
_cell.length_a   1.000
_cell.length_b   1.000
_cell.length_c   1.000
_cell.angle_alpha   90.00
_cell.angle_beta   90.00
_cell.angle_gamma   90.00
#
_symmetry.space_group_name_H-M   'P 1'
#
loop_
_entity.id
_entity.type
_entity.pdbx_description
1 polymer ?
#
loop_
_entity_poly.entity_id
_entity_poly.type
_entity_poly.pdbx_seq_one_letter_code
_entity_poly.pdbx_strand_id
1 'polypeptide(L)'
;MKNFLLIVVSILFLNSCSDPKITRESSQEFQGALYSFCTYSSEATVEDMKQYVKDYSIDDQTTFFFFYKKGADISKFGSGYFSLMAIAESFDVMPPDYGFYTMPFDDNIYDDAIEITKYALE
;
A
#
# COMPACT_ATOMS: atom_id res chain seq x y z
N MET A 1 23.15 -49.16 -25.78
CA MET A 1 22.98 -47.81 -26.37
C MET A 1 21.54 -47.37 -26.15
N LYS A 2 21.35 -46.14 -25.65
CA LYS A 2 20.19 -45.25 -25.95
C LYS A 2 18.86 -45.73 -25.32
N ASN A 3 18.25 -45.17 -24.28
CA ASN A 3 18.11 -43.78 -23.82
C ASN A 3 17.67 -43.81 -22.34
N PHE A 4 18.49 -43.30 -21.42
CA PHE A 4 18.08 -42.96 -20.06
C PHE A 4 18.46 -41.50 -19.85
N LEU A 5 17.75 -40.59 -20.51
CA LEU A 5 18.04 -39.16 -20.43
C LEU A 5 16.78 -38.34 -20.70
N LEU A 6 15.83 -38.35 -19.75
CA LEU A 6 14.71 -37.40 -19.77
C LEU A 6 13.96 -37.38 -18.43
N ILE A 7 14.68 -37.27 -17.30
CA ILE A 7 14.05 -36.96 -16.01
C ILE A 7 14.93 -36.00 -15.20
N VAL A 8 15.37 -34.86 -15.77
CA VAL A 8 15.98 -33.78 -14.96
C VAL A 8 15.82 -32.41 -15.64
N VAL A 9 14.63 -32.01 -16.09
CA VAL A 9 14.39 -30.59 -16.51
C VAL A 9 12.95 -30.17 -16.18
N SER A 10 12.48 -30.44 -14.96
CA SER A 10 11.15 -29.95 -14.52
C SER A 10 11.10 -29.49 -13.06
N ILE A 11 12.25 -29.37 -12.39
CA ILE A 11 12.32 -29.01 -10.95
C ILE A 11 12.84 -27.57 -10.73
N LEU A 12 13.02 -26.76 -11.78
CA LEU A 12 13.50 -25.37 -11.63
C LEU A 12 12.43 -24.28 -11.73
N PHE A 13 11.15 -24.65 -11.76
CA PHE A 13 10.06 -23.72 -11.44
C PHE A 13 9.66 -23.86 -9.98
N LEU A 14 10.65 -23.85 -9.07
CA LEU A 14 10.38 -23.44 -7.70
C LEU A 14 10.04 -21.95 -7.79
N ASN A 15 8.73 -21.67 -7.85
CA ASN A 15 8.16 -20.35 -7.65
C ASN A 15 8.79 -19.78 -6.37
N SER A 16 9.83 -18.96 -6.52
CA SER A 16 10.17 -17.97 -5.52
C SER A 16 9.05 -16.96 -5.56
N CYS A 17 7.93 -17.28 -4.88
CA CYS A 17 7.06 -16.25 -4.35
C CYS A 17 7.90 -15.55 -3.29
N SER A 18 8.77 -14.64 -3.71
CA SER A 18 9.33 -13.65 -2.81
C SER A 18 8.15 -12.95 -2.16
N ASP A 19 8.19 -12.80 -0.84
CA ASP A 19 7.22 -11.96 -0.14
C ASP A 19 7.08 -10.62 -0.87
N PRO A 20 5.85 -10.12 -1.08
CA PRO A 20 5.67 -8.84 -1.73
C PRO A 20 6.38 -7.75 -0.92
N LYS A 21 7.05 -6.83 -1.63
CA LYS A 21 7.69 -5.67 -1.01
C LYS A 21 6.68 -4.77 -0.30
N ILE A 22 5.46 -4.69 -0.83
CA ILE A 22 4.37 -3.87 -0.33
C ILE A 22 3.10 -4.71 -0.34
N THR A 23 2.37 -4.67 0.78
CA THR A 23 1.07 -5.34 0.93
C THR A 23 0.03 -4.30 1.30
N ARG A 24 -1.12 -4.30 0.63
CA ARG A 24 -2.31 -3.55 1.07
C ARG A 24 -3.05 -4.39 2.10
N GLU A 25 -3.10 -3.92 3.34
CA GLU A 25 -3.76 -4.64 4.44
C GLU A 25 -5.26 -4.32 4.49
N SER A 26 -5.62 -3.06 4.21
CA SER A 26 -7.01 -2.62 4.17
C SER A 26 -7.16 -1.38 3.28
N SER A 27 -8.37 -1.16 2.79
CA SER A 27 -8.77 0.09 2.15
C SER A 27 -10.22 0.42 2.51
N GLN A 28 -10.53 1.71 2.62
CA GLN A 28 -11.89 2.19 2.86
C GLN A 28 -12.21 3.39 1.97
N GLU A 29 -13.44 3.45 1.47
CA GLU A 29 -13.94 4.60 0.72
C GLU A 29 -14.67 5.58 1.65
N PHE A 30 -14.40 6.87 1.49
CA PHE A 30 -15.09 7.92 2.22
C PHE A 30 -15.15 9.20 1.40
N GLN A 31 -16.36 9.77 1.27
CA GLN A 31 -16.62 10.99 0.51
C GLN A 31 -16.02 10.96 -0.92
N GLY A 32 -16.06 9.80 -1.57
CA GLY A 32 -15.58 9.64 -2.94
C GLY A 32 -14.06 9.49 -3.10
N ALA A 33 -13.29 9.41 -2.01
CA ALA A 33 -11.88 9.07 -2.03
C ALA A 33 -11.62 7.67 -1.44
N LEU A 34 -10.62 6.96 -1.96
CA LEU A 34 -10.17 5.67 -1.44
C LEU A 34 -8.96 5.89 -0.54
N TYR A 35 -8.98 5.32 0.67
CA TYR A 35 -7.90 5.40 1.64
C TYR A 35 -7.34 4.00 1.87
N SER A 36 -6.11 3.77 1.42
CA SER A 36 -5.42 2.48 1.50
C SER A 36 -4.33 2.50 2.56
N PHE A 37 -4.31 1.46 3.39
CA PHE A 37 -3.31 1.25 4.43
C PHE A 37 -2.45 0.06 4.06
N CYS A 38 -1.17 0.33 3.87
CA CYS A 38 -0.20 -0.60 3.31
C CYS A 38 0.92 -0.87 4.32
N THR A 39 1.46 -2.09 4.29
CA THR A 39 2.74 -2.41 4.91
C THR A 39 3.83 -2.55 3.87
N TYR A 40 5.08 -2.25 4.25
CA TYR A 40 6.25 -2.44 3.40
C TYR A 40 7.36 -3.24 4.10
N SER A 41 8.07 -4.08 3.34
CA SER A 41 9.20 -4.87 3.83
C SER A 41 10.46 -4.01 3.99
N SER A 42 11.47 -4.51 4.71
CA SER A 42 12.76 -3.82 4.87
C SER A 42 13.55 -3.62 3.57
N GLU A 43 13.15 -4.30 2.49
CA GLU A 43 13.78 -4.21 1.16
C GLU A 43 13.07 -3.19 0.24
N ALA A 44 11.93 -2.65 0.66
CA ALA A 44 11.18 -1.68 -0.11
C ALA A 44 11.84 -0.28 -0.01
N THR A 45 11.98 0.36 -1.16
CA THR A 45 12.41 1.76 -1.28
C THR A 45 11.19 2.68 -1.39
N VAL A 46 11.39 3.99 -1.21
CA VAL A 46 10.34 5.00 -1.48
C VAL A 46 9.87 4.92 -2.93
N GLU A 47 10.77 4.58 -3.86
CA GLU A 47 10.44 4.47 -5.28
C GLU A 47 9.59 3.24 -5.58
N ASP A 48 9.79 2.14 -4.85
CA ASP A 48 8.87 0.99 -4.89
C ASP A 48 7.47 1.41 -4.40
N MET A 49 7.37 2.27 -3.37
CA MET A 49 6.08 2.77 -2.87
C MET A 49 5.40 3.68 -3.88
N LYS A 50 6.13 4.61 -4.49
CA LYS A 50 5.59 5.48 -5.55
C LYS A 50 5.15 4.67 -6.76
N GLN A 51 5.89 3.63 -7.14
CA GLN A 51 5.46 2.75 -8.22
C GLN A 51 4.17 1.99 -7.84
N TYR A 52 4.08 1.48 -6.60
CA TYR A 52 2.87 0.85 -6.09
C TYR A 52 1.67 1.81 -6.11
N VAL A 53 1.86 3.08 -5.74
CA VAL A 53 0.82 4.11 -5.85
C VAL A 53 0.32 4.23 -7.28
N LYS A 54 1.21 4.28 -8.29
CA LYS A 54 0.80 4.34 -9.71
C LYS A 54 0.02 3.10 -10.14
N ASP A 55 0.52 1.92 -9.79
CA ASP A 55 -0.04 0.65 -10.26
C ASP A 55 -1.43 0.35 -9.68
N TYR A 56 -1.76 0.95 -8.55
CA TYR A 56 -2.98 0.64 -7.79
C TYR A 56 -3.88 1.85 -7.49
N SER A 57 -3.58 3.01 -8.06
CA SER A 57 -4.48 4.18 -8.06
C SER A 57 -5.67 3.94 -8.98
N ILE A 58 -6.73 4.72 -8.78
CA ILE A 58 -7.95 4.68 -9.59
C ILE A 58 -8.03 5.99 -10.38
N ASP A 59 -8.05 5.91 -11.70
CA ASP A 59 -7.93 7.08 -12.60
C ASP A 59 -9.00 8.17 -12.36
N ASP A 60 -10.22 7.82 -11.95
CA ASP A 60 -11.33 8.75 -11.75
C ASP A 60 -11.62 9.07 -10.26
N GLN A 61 -10.70 8.69 -9.36
CA GLN A 61 -10.90 8.82 -7.91
C GLN A 61 -9.60 9.20 -7.19
N THR A 62 -9.68 10.19 -6.28
CA THR A 62 -8.57 10.47 -5.36
C THR A 62 -8.26 9.24 -4.52
N THR A 63 -7.02 8.76 -4.59
CA THR A 63 -6.59 7.57 -3.86
C THR A 63 -5.42 7.90 -2.93
N PHE A 64 -5.64 7.80 -1.64
CA PHE A 64 -4.63 7.95 -0.59
C PHE A 64 -3.99 6.60 -0.27
N PHE A 65 -2.68 6.60 -0.03
CA PHE A 65 -1.91 5.44 0.42
C PHE A 65 -1.06 5.83 1.63
N PHE A 66 -1.18 5.08 2.72
CA PHE A 66 -0.38 5.27 3.92
C PHE A 66 0.45 4.01 4.19
N PHE A 67 1.77 4.18 4.32
CA PHE A 67 2.73 3.09 4.40
C PHE A 67 3.30 2.97 5.80
N TYR A 68 3.25 1.76 6.33
CA TYR A 68 3.80 1.38 7.63
C TYR A 68 4.83 0.26 7.46
N LYS A 69 5.86 0.21 8.31
CA LYS A 69 6.75 -0.97 8.34
C LYS A 69 5.95 -2.26 8.58
N LYS A 70 6.34 -3.33 7.88
CA LYS A 70 5.84 -4.69 8.11
C LYS A 70 5.95 -5.04 9.60
N GLY A 71 4.84 -5.52 10.18
CA GLY A 71 4.72 -5.82 11.61
C GLY A 71 4.05 -4.73 12.44
N ALA A 72 3.78 -3.55 11.88
CA ALA A 72 2.91 -2.56 12.52
C ALA A 72 1.48 -3.11 12.66
N ASP A 73 0.86 -2.90 13.82
CA ASP A 73 -0.55 -3.27 14.03
C ASP A 73 -1.48 -2.21 13.43
N ILE A 74 -1.79 -2.40 12.15
CA ILE A 74 -2.67 -1.49 11.39
C ILE A 74 -4.10 -2.04 11.25
N SER A 75 -4.45 -3.07 12.03
CA SER A 75 -5.76 -3.74 11.99
C SER A 75 -6.93 -2.81 12.32
N LYS A 76 -6.68 -1.76 13.11
CA LYS A 76 -7.67 -0.73 13.45
C LYS A 76 -8.25 -0.02 12.22
N PHE A 77 -7.51 0.08 11.11
CA PHE A 77 -8.01 0.72 9.89
C PHE A 77 -8.90 -0.17 9.04
N GLY A 78 -8.99 -1.48 9.35
CA GLY A 78 -9.84 -2.43 8.64
C GLY A 78 -11.15 -2.77 9.36
N SER A 79 -11.42 -2.21 10.55
CA SER A 79 -12.58 -2.58 11.37
C SER A 79 -13.33 -1.36 11.89
N GLY A 80 -14.61 -1.22 11.52
CA GLY A 80 -15.54 -0.27 12.16
C GLY A 80 -15.94 0.96 11.32
N TYR A 81 -16.48 1.96 12.02
CA TYR A 81 -16.91 3.24 11.44
C TYR A 81 -15.69 4.05 10.98
N PHE A 82 -15.67 4.39 9.70
CA PHE A 82 -14.57 5.12 9.09
C PHE A 82 -14.92 6.60 8.92
N SER A 83 -14.09 7.46 9.47
CA SER A 83 -14.14 8.90 9.25
C SER A 83 -12.74 9.45 9.10
N LEU A 84 -12.59 10.53 8.33
CA LEU A 84 -11.29 11.18 8.15
C LEU A 84 -10.71 11.65 9.49
N MET A 85 -11.56 12.15 10.40
CA MET A 85 -11.17 12.55 11.76
C MET A 85 -10.57 11.39 12.56
N ALA A 86 -11.18 10.19 12.52
CA ALA A 86 -10.67 9.02 13.25
C ALA A 86 -9.32 8.52 12.69
N ILE A 87 -9.09 8.65 11.39
CA ILE A 87 -7.79 8.36 10.77
C ILE A 87 -6.75 9.37 11.23
N ALA A 88 -7.10 10.66 11.19
CA ALA A 88 -6.22 11.74 11.58
C ALA A 88 -5.79 11.61 13.05
N GLU A 89 -6.72 11.37 13.97
CA GLU A 89 -6.43 11.05 15.38
C GLU A 89 -5.51 9.82 15.50
N SER A 90 -5.75 8.80 14.66
CA SER A 90 -4.93 7.60 14.63
C SER A 90 -3.48 7.84 14.21
N PHE A 91 -3.21 8.87 13.40
CA PHE A 91 -1.87 9.24 12.94
C PHE A 91 -1.05 9.97 14.01
N ASP A 92 -1.66 10.49 15.08
CA ASP A 92 -0.93 11.08 16.19
C ASP A 92 -0.36 10.01 17.14
N VAL A 93 -1.08 8.89 17.28
CA VAL A 93 -0.63 7.75 18.09
C VAL A 93 0.26 6.81 17.30
N MET A 94 -0.06 6.59 16.02
CA MET A 94 0.63 5.64 15.16
C MET A 94 0.73 6.25 13.75
N PRO A 95 1.70 7.15 13.53
CA PRO A 95 1.89 7.77 12.24
C PRO A 95 2.38 6.75 11.20
N PRO A 96 1.90 6.82 9.95
CA PRO A 96 2.55 6.13 8.84
C PRO A 96 3.96 6.70 8.61
N ASP A 97 4.88 5.87 8.13
CA ASP A 97 6.23 6.29 7.75
C ASP A 97 6.19 7.18 6.49
N TYR A 98 5.26 6.89 5.56
CA TYR A 98 5.05 7.65 4.32
C TYR A 98 3.56 7.73 3.97
N GLY A 99 3.17 8.82 3.31
CA GLY A 99 1.85 8.96 2.73
C GLY A 99 1.91 9.58 1.35
N PHE A 100 1.12 9.05 0.42
CA PHE A 100 1.01 9.57 -0.93
C PHE A 100 -0.45 9.62 -1.37
N TYR A 101 -0.76 10.47 -2.34
CA TYR A 101 -2.04 10.40 -3.04
C TYR A 101 -1.94 10.78 -4.51
N THR A 102 -2.93 10.33 -5.28
CA THR A 102 -3.18 10.73 -6.67
C THR A 102 -4.55 11.43 -6.76
N MET A 103 -4.72 12.29 -7.76
CA MET A 103 -6.00 12.94 -8.05
C MET A 103 -6.62 12.38 -9.33
N PRO A 104 -7.95 12.46 -9.49
CA PRO A 104 -8.62 12.03 -10.70
C PRO A 104 -8.03 12.71 -11.94
N PHE A 105 -7.69 11.91 -12.94
CA PHE A 105 -7.15 12.36 -14.23
C PHE A 105 -5.84 13.16 -14.12
N ASP A 106 -5.06 12.90 -13.07
CA ASP A 106 -3.75 13.49 -12.82
C ASP A 106 -2.68 12.40 -12.66
N ASP A 107 -1.62 12.48 -13.48
CA ASP A 107 -0.50 11.53 -13.45
C ASP A 107 0.49 11.79 -12.29
N ASN A 108 0.28 12.87 -11.53
CA ASN A 108 1.15 13.24 -10.42
C ASN A 108 0.88 12.40 -9.16
N ILE A 109 1.97 12.17 -8.40
CA ILE A 109 1.91 11.63 -7.04
C ILE A 109 2.31 12.74 -6.10
N TYR A 110 1.43 13.02 -5.15
CA TYR A 110 1.63 13.97 -4.06
C TYR A 110 2.09 13.23 -2.81
N ASP A 111 2.97 13.83 -2.01
CA ASP A 111 3.62 13.20 -0.84
C ASP A 111 3.28 13.86 0.51
N ASP A 112 2.30 14.75 0.51
CA ASP A 112 1.74 15.47 1.67
C ASP A 112 0.43 14.84 2.17
N ALA A 113 0.12 13.60 1.78
CA ALA A 113 -1.11 12.89 2.18
C ALA A 113 -1.31 12.81 3.70
N ILE A 114 -0.21 12.65 4.47
CA ILE A 114 -0.26 12.62 5.94
C ILE A 114 -0.70 13.98 6.47
N GLU A 115 -0.13 15.06 5.95
CA GLU A 115 -0.43 16.44 6.39
C GLU A 115 -1.88 16.81 6.06
N ILE A 116 -2.32 16.57 4.81
CA ILE A 116 -3.70 16.81 4.37
C ILE A 116 -4.70 16.03 5.22
N THR A 117 -4.38 14.78 5.57
CA THR A 117 -5.25 13.98 6.45
C THR A 117 -5.32 14.58 7.85
N LYS A 118 -4.19 15.07 8.39
CA LYS A 118 -4.15 15.71 9.72
C LYS A 118 -4.90 17.04 9.77
N TYR A 119 -5.00 17.81 8.68
CA TYR A 119 -5.83 19.01 8.63
C TYR A 119 -7.32 18.74 8.88
N ALA A 120 -7.80 17.49 8.81
CA ALA A 120 -9.18 17.15 9.18
C ALA A 120 -9.50 17.32 10.68
N LEU A 121 -8.49 17.58 11.52
CA LEU A 121 -8.63 17.86 12.94
C LEU A 121 -8.83 19.35 13.27
N GLU A 122 -8.63 20.24 12.28
CA GLU A 122 -8.74 21.69 12.41
C GLU A 122 -10.12 22.21 11.95
#